data_AF-A0A4Q3IG42-F1
#
_entry.id   AF-A0A4Q3IG42-F1
#
_cell.length_a   1.000
_cell.length_b   1.000
_cell.length_c   1.000
_cell.angle_alpha   90.00
_cell.angle_beta   90.00
_cell.angle_gamma   90.00
#
_symmetry.space_group_name_H-M   'P 1'
#
loop_
_entity.id
_entity.type
_entity.pdbx_description
1 polymer ?
#
loop_
_entity_poly.entity_id
_entity_poly.type
_entity_poly.pdbx_seq_one_letter_code
_entity_poly.pdbx_strand_id
1 'polypeptide(L)'
;MPIRATVWGENVHEQKNKSVAENYPIGMHGQIAKLLGEDSNIVASTVTLQDPEHGMTEAKLDETDVLVWWGHAAHEQVDDAIVERVAQRVWEGMGLIVLHSGHFSKIFKRLMGSPCALHWREAGERERLWVVNPGHPIAKGLPAYFELEYEEMYGEPFSVPEPLE
;
A
#
# COMPACT_ATOMS: atom_id res chain seq x y z
N MET A 1 1.27 3.19 23.81
CA MET A 1 2.19 2.21 23.18
C MET A 1 2.42 2.67 21.75
N PRO A 2 3.61 2.47 21.16
CA PRO A 2 3.84 2.84 19.77
C PRO A 2 2.94 2.03 18.83
N ILE A 3 2.58 2.59 17.68
CA ILE A 3 1.80 1.93 16.63
C ILE A 3 2.68 0.91 15.94
N ARG A 4 2.19 -0.33 15.80
CA ARG A 4 2.87 -1.41 15.10
C ARG A 4 2.44 -1.42 13.64
N ALA A 5 3.33 -0.96 12.76
CA ALA A 5 3.10 -0.95 11.33
C ALA A 5 3.76 -2.15 10.66
N THR A 6 3.00 -2.90 9.87
CA THR A 6 3.54 -3.94 8.99
C THR A 6 3.47 -3.46 7.55
N VAL A 7 4.60 -3.39 6.87
CA VAL A 7 4.69 -2.99 5.46
C VAL A 7 4.86 -4.24 4.60
N TRP A 8 3.79 -4.59 3.89
CA TRP A 8 3.73 -5.72 2.97
C TRP A 8 4.19 -5.27 1.57
N GLY A 9 5.18 -5.97 1.03
CA GLY A 9 5.65 -5.76 -0.34
C GLY A 9 5.54 -7.01 -1.20
N GLU A 10 4.99 -6.88 -2.40
CA GLU A 10 5.00 -7.98 -3.37
C GLU A 10 6.42 -8.45 -3.71
N ASN A 11 7.38 -7.52 -3.74
CA ASN A 11 8.81 -7.80 -3.87
C ASN A 11 9.18 -8.61 -5.13
N VAL A 12 8.41 -8.46 -6.22
CA VAL A 12 8.64 -9.17 -7.49
C VAL A 12 9.47 -8.32 -8.45
N HIS A 13 9.19 -7.02 -8.54
CA HIS A 13 9.87 -6.13 -9.49
C HIS A 13 11.32 -5.90 -9.10
N GLU A 14 11.60 -5.67 -7.82
CA GLU A 14 12.96 -5.47 -7.29
C GLU A 14 13.86 -6.69 -7.48
N GLN A 15 13.28 -7.89 -7.64
CA GLN A 15 14.02 -9.12 -7.91
C GLN A 15 14.27 -9.38 -9.41
N LYS A 16 13.45 -8.81 -10.29
CA LYS A 16 13.46 -9.12 -11.74
C LYS A 16 13.94 -7.99 -12.63
N ASN A 17 13.83 -6.75 -12.17
CA ASN A 17 14.20 -5.56 -12.93
C ASN A 17 15.37 -4.84 -12.26
N LYS A 18 16.51 -4.82 -12.94
CA LYS A 18 17.76 -4.23 -12.43
C LYS A 18 17.60 -2.73 -12.11
N SER A 19 16.93 -1.95 -12.95
CA SER A 19 16.75 -0.51 -12.70
C SER A 19 15.87 -0.26 -11.47
N VAL A 20 14.87 -1.12 -11.23
CA VAL A 20 14.04 -1.04 -10.02
C VAL A 20 14.86 -1.42 -8.79
N ALA A 21 15.66 -2.49 -8.86
CA ALA A 21 16.55 -2.90 -7.78
C ALA A 21 17.59 -1.83 -7.41
N GLU A 22 18.12 -1.10 -8.39
CA GLU A 22 19.04 0.01 -8.18
C GLU A 22 18.39 1.19 -7.45
N ASN A 23 17.11 1.48 -7.74
CA ASN A 23 16.34 2.50 -7.01
C ASN A 23 15.93 2.04 -5.60
N TYR A 24 15.60 0.75 -5.43
CA TYR A 24 15.10 0.18 -4.20
C TYR A 24 15.96 -1.01 -3.74
N PRO A 25 17.19 -0.77 -3.25
CA PRO A 25 18.14 -1.85 -2.91
C PRO A 25 17.70 -2.70 -1.71
N ILE A 26 16.75 -2.22 -0.91
CA ILE A 26 16.13 -2.95 0.21
C ILE A 26 14.62 -3.22 -0.03
N GLY A 27 14.19 -3.11 -1.29
CA GLY A 27 12.77 -3.13 -1.66
C GLY A 27 12.01 -1.87 -1.25
N MET A 28 10.88 -1.61 -1.91
CA MET A 28 10.01 -0.48 -1.53
C MET A 28 9.49 -0.62 -0.10
N HIS A 29 9.15 -1.85 0.30
CA HIS A 29 8.69 -2.16 1.66
C HIS A 29 9.75 -1.85 2.72
N GLY A 30 11.02 -2.19 2.47
CA GLY A 30 12.13 -1.85 3.36
C GLY A 30 12.37 -0.35 3.46
N GLN A 31 12.29 0.36 2.33
CA GLN A 31 12.44 1.83 2.31
C GLN A 31 11.31 2.54 3.06
N ILE A 32 10.06 2.11 2.89
CA ILE A 32 8.90 2.65 3.61
C ILE A 32 9.02 2.36 5.11
N ALA A 33 9.32 1.12 5.50
CA ALA A 33 9.46 0.75 6.91
C ALA A 33 10.58 1.54 7.61
N LYS A 34 11.71 1.77 6.91
CA LYS A 34 12.80 2.61 7.41
C LYS A 34 12.32 4.03 7.71
N LEU A 35 11.61 4.66 6.77
CA LEU A 35 11.09 6.03 6.92
C LEU A 35 10.04 6.13 8.03
N LEU A 36 9.13 5.16 8.12
CA LEU A 36 8.15 5.09 9.22
C LEU A 36 8.84 4.98 10.58
N GLY A 37 9.93 4.22 10.68
CA GLY A 37 10.71 4.06 11.90
C GLY A 37 11.49 5.31 12.35
N GLU A 38 11.52 6.38 11.56
CA GLU A 38 12.09 7.67 12.00
C GLU A 38 11.19 8.36 13.05
N ASP A 39 9.89 8.04 13.10
CA ASP A 39 8.99 8.47 14.16
C ASP A 39 9.03 7.46 15.32
N SER A 40 9.49 7.90 16.50
CA SER A 40 9.55 7.07 17.71
C SER A 40 8.21 6.50 18.18
N ASN A 41 7.08 7.03 17.68
CA ASN A 41 5.76 6.52 17.98
C ASN A 41 5.34 5.35 17.07
N ILE A 42 6.17 4.96 16.10
CA ILE A 42 5.89 3.87 15.16
C ILE A 42 7.00 2.81 15.26
N VAL A 43 6.60 1.55 15.39
CA VAL A 43 7.48 0.40 15.21
C VAL A 43 7.09 -0.27 13.91
N ALA A 44 7.92 -0.10 12.88
CA ALA A 44 7.70 -0.66 11.56
C ALA A 44 8.43 -1.99 11.38
N SER A 45 7.79 -2.90 10.66
CA SER A 45 8.36 -4.19 10.24
C SER A 45 7.87 -4.51 8.84
N THR A 46 8.53 -5.45 8.16
CA THR A 46 8.21 -5.80 6.78
C THR A 46 7.90 -7.28 6.64
N VAL A 47 7.06 -7.60 5.66
CA VAL A 47 6.89 -8.95 5.12
C VAL A 47 6.70 -8.88 3.60
N THR A 48 6.83 -10.00 2.93
CA THR A 48 6.73 -10.07 1.47
C THR A 48 5.88 -11.24 0.99
N LEU A 49 5.50 -11.20 -0.29
CA LEU A 49 4.78 -12.30 -0.95
C LEU A 49 5.49 -13.65 -0.84
N GLN A 50 6.84 -13.64 -0.79
CA GLN A 50 7.66 -14.87 -0.78
C GLN A 50 7.82 -15.49 0.60
N ASP A 51 7.43 -14.78 1.67
CA ASP A 51 7.43 -15.35 3.02
C ASP A 51 6.36 -16.45 3.14
N PRO A 52 6.51 -17.41 4.07
CA PRO A 52 5.45 -18.36 4.39
C PRO A 52 4.14 -17.63 4.73
N GLU A 53 3.02 -18.06 4.14
CA GLU A 53 1.72 -17.39 4.25
C GLU A 53 1.76 -15.91 3.83
N HIS A 54 2.68 -15.54 2.93
CA HIS A 54 2.96 -14.17 2.51
C HIS A 54 3.32 -13.24 3.70
N GLY A 55 3.84 -13.85 4.77
CA GLY A 55 4.13 -13.23 6.06
C GLY A 55 2.89 -12.80 6.85
N MET A 56 1.68 -13.11 6.39
CA MET A 56 0.41 -12.71 7.00
C MET A 56 -0.16 -13.82 7.89
N THR A 57 0.67 -14.38 8.76
CA THR A 57 0.25 -15.35 9.78
C THR A 57 -0.72 -14.69 10.77
N GLU A 58 -1.53 -15.49 11.47
CA GLU A 58 -2.42 -14.97 12.53
C GLU A 58 -1.65 -14.17 13.58
N ALA A 59 -0.54 -14.73 14.08
CA ALA A 59 0.32 -14.05 15.05
C ALA A 59 0.85 -12.71 14.52
N LYS A 60 1.21 -12.64 13.23
CA LYS A 60 1.68 -11.38 12.63
C LYS A 60 0.58 -10.33 12.55
N LEU A 61 -0.64 -10.73 12.23
CA LEU A 61 -1.79 -9.84 12.15
C LEU A 61 -2.32 -9.40 13.52
N ASP A 62 -2.16 -10.23 14.56
CA ASP A 62 -2.39 -9.83 15.96
C ASP A 62 -1.37 -8.79 16.43
N GLU A 63 -0.18 -8.84 15.84
CA GLU A 63 0.91 -7.89 16.07
C GLU A 63 0.89 -6.64 15.18
N THR A 64 -0.13 -6.49 14.32
CA THR A 64 -0.23 -5.38 13.37
C THR A 64 -1.39 -4.47 13.74
N ASP A 65 -1.09 -3.20 14.00
CA ASP A 65 -2.11 -2.16 14.19
C ASP A 65 -2.51 -1.52 12.85
N VAL A 66 -1.53 -1.34 11.96
CA VAL A 66 -1.74 -0.84 10.59
C VAL A 66 -0.94 -1.67 9.59
N LEU A 67 -1.64 -2.21 8.58
CA LEU A 67 -1.04 -2.87 7.43
C LEU A 67 -0.88 -1.86 6.29
N VAL A 68 0.32 -1.75 5.73
CA VAL A 68 0.60 -0.99 4.51
C VAL A 68 0.81 -2.00 3.38
N TRP A 69 0.12 -1.83 2.25
CA TRP A 69 0.10 -2.81 1.17
C TRP A 69 0.54 -2.21 -0.16
N TRP A 70 1.59 -2.77 -0.74
CA TRP A 70 2.00 -2.50 -2.12
C TRP A 70 2.14 -3.81 -2.91
N GLY A 71 1.54 -3.87 -4.11
CA GLY A 71 1.73 -4.97 -5.05
C GLY A 71 1.33 -4.58 -6.46
N HIS A 72 1.70 -5.38 -7.46
CA HIS A 72 1.49 -5.05 -8.87
C HIS A 72 1.39 -6.30 -9.79
N ALA A 73 2.49 -7.03 -9.97
CA ALA A 73 2.63 -8.05 -11.01
C ALA A 73 2.09 -9.43 -10.61
N ALA A 74 1.79 -9.65 -9.33
CA ALA A 74 1.50 -10.95 -8.76
C ALA A 74 0.32 -10.92 -7.76
N HIS A 75 -0.64 -10.01 -7.93
CA HIS A 75 -1.86 -9.97 -7.11
C HIS A 75 -2.58 -11.33 -7.02
N GLU A 76 -2.59 -12.09 -8.13
CA GLU A 76 -3.22 -13.40 -8.19
C GLU A 76 -2.50 -14.49 -7.38
N GLN A 77 -1.23 -14.27 -7.03
CA GLN A 77 -0.43 -15.21 -6.24
C GLN A 77 -0.67 -15.08 -4.73
N VAL A 78 -1.43 -14.08 -4.29
CA VAL A 78 -1.85 -13.96 -2.89
C VAL A 78 -3.00 -14.94 -2.67
N ASP A 79 -2.82 -15.88 -1.75
CA ASP A 79 -3.81 -16.92 -1.45
C ASP A 79 -5.11 -16.30 -0.90
N ASP A 80 -6.26 -16.77 -1.38
CA ASP A 80 -7.57 -16.23 -0.98
C ASP A 80 -7.83 -16.38 0.53
N ALA A 81 -7.30 -17.44 1.16
CA ALA A 81 -7.37 -17.61 2.60
C ALA A 81 -6.64 -16.50 3.38
N ILE A 82 -5.53 -16.00 2.84
CA ILE A 82 -4.78 -14.88 3.42
C ILE A 82 -5.55 -13.57 3.21
N VAL A 83 -6.18 -13.40 2.05
CA VAL A 83 -7.03 -12.23 1.76
C VAL A 83 -8.20 -12.14 2.75
N GLU A 84 -8.93 -13.24 2.97
CA GLU A 84 -10.05 -13.24 3.93
C GLU A 84 -9.56 -13.02 5.37
N ARG A 85 -8.42 -13.59 5.75
CA ARG A 85 -7.81 -13.35 7.08
C ARG A 85 -7.49 -11.87 7.28
N VAL A 86 -6.86 -11.22 6.29
CA VAL A 86 -6.55 -9.78 6.35
C VAL A 86 -7.84 -8.95 6.37
N ALA A 87 -8.83 -9.27 5.54
CA ALA A 87 -10.11 -8.56 5.51
C ALA A 87 -10.83 -8.62 6.86
N GLN A 88 -10.85 -9.79 7.49
CA GLN A 88 -11.41 -9.97 8.82
C GLN A 88 -10.72 -9.05 9.84
N ARG A 89 -9.38 -9.01 9.85
CA ARG A 89 -8.61 -8.15 10.77
C ARG A 89 -8.89 -6.67 10.55
N VAL A 90 -9.08 -6.24 9.29
CA VAL A 90 -9.49 -4.87 8.96
C VAL A 90 -10.87 -4.56 9.54
N TRP A 91 -11.85 -5.45 9.41
CA TRP A 91 -13.17 -5.26 10.04
C TRP A 91 -13.15 -5.27 11.56
N GLU A 92 -12.19 -5.98 12.15
CA GLU A 92 -11.94 -5.99 13.60
C GLU A 92 -11.19 -4.72 14.10
N GLY A 93 -10.82 -3.81 13.19
CA GLY A 93 -10.25 -2.50 13.52
C GLY A 93 -8.78 -2.30 13.17
N MET A 94 -8.12 -3.27 12.53
CA MET A 94 -6.77 -3.07 11.98
C MET A 94 -6.82 -2.05 10.84
N GLY A 95 -5.94 -1.05 10.87
CA GLY A 95 -5.82 -0.09 9.78
C GLY A 95 -5.26 -0.72 8.50
N LEU A 96 -5.68 -0.22 7.34
CA LEU A 96 -5.12 -0.61 6.04
C LEU A 96 -4.81 0.63 5.20
N ILE A 97 -3.58 0.72 4.69
CA ILE A 97 -3.14 1.71 3.71
C ILE A 97 -2.75 0.98 2.44
N VAL A 98 -3.47 1.22 1.35
CA VAL A 98 -3.19 0.62 0.03
C VAL A 98 -2.48 1.65 -0.84
N LEU A 99 -1.37 1.24 -1.46
CA LEU A 99 -0.49 2.12 -2.23
C LEU A 99 -0.53 1.78 -3.72
N HIS A 100 -0.70 2.81 -4.56
CA HIS A 100 -0.49 2.76 -6.01
C HIS A 100 -1.23 1.58 -6.67
N SER A 101 -0.54 0.71 -7.41
CA SER A 101 -1.06 -0.51 -8.06
C SER A 101 -1.72 -1.51 -7.09
N GLY A 102 -1.56 -1.34 -5.78
CA GLY A 102 -2.36 -2.01 -4.76
C GLY A 102 -3.87 -1.83 -4.94
N HIS A 103 -4.34 -0.85 -5.73
CA HIS A 103 -5.74 -0.72 -6.13
C HIS A 103 -6.29 -1.98 -6.83
N PHE A 104 -5.45 -2.82 -7.45
CA PHE A 104 -5.87 -4.10 -8.01
C PHE A 104 -5.60 -5.32 -7.12
N SER A 105 -5.09 -5.10 -5.90
CA SER A 105 -4.90 -6.18 -4.94
C SER A 105 -6.22 -6.87 -4.58
N LYS A 106 -6.16 -8.19 -4.36
CA LYS A 106 -7.33 -8.96 -3.93
C LYS A 106 -7.96 -8.38 -2.67
N ILE A 107 -7.16 -7.97 -1.68
CA ILE A 107 -7.64 -7.37 -0.44
C ILE A 107 -8.39 -6.05 -0.66
N PHE A 108 -7.88 -5.15 -1.51
CA PHE A 108 -8.56 -3.88 -1.78
C PHE A 108 -9.89 -4.10 -2.50
N LYS A 109 -9.89 -4.91 -3.57
CA LYS A 109 -11.13 -5.27 -4.29
C LYS A 109 -12.14 -5.96 -3.37
N ARG A 110 -11.66 -6.82 -2.47
CA ARG A 110 -12.48 -7.54 -1.50
C ARG A 110 -13.19 -6.60 -0.52
N LEU A 111 -12.53 -5.53 -0.08
CA LEU A 111 -13.09 -4.54 0.83
C LEU A 111 -13.99 -3.53 0.11
N MET A 112 -13.63 -3.13 -1.11
CA MET A 112 -14.42 -2.18 -1.91
C MET A 112 -15.67 -2.79 -2.53
N GLY A 113 -15.69 -4.11 -2.77
CA GLY A 113 -16.80 -4.77 -3.47
C GLY A 113 -16.95 -4.33 -4.92
N SER A 114 -15.91 -3.76 -5.52
CA SER A 114 -15.88 -3.21 -6.87
C SER A 114 -14.64 -3.67 -7.65
N PRO A 115 -14.63 -3.52 -8.99
CA PRO A 115 -13.47 -3.91 -9.80
C PRO A 115 -12.18 -3.15 -9.49
N CYS A 116 -12.28 -1.90 -9.00
CA CYS A 116 -11.16 -1.01 -8.72
C CYS A 116 -10.26 -0.76 -9.96
N ALA A 117 -10.84 -0.85 -11.16
CA ALA A 117 -10.20 -0.51 -12.42
C ALA A 117 -10.20 1.01 -12.67
N LEU A 118 -9.19 1.46 -13.42
CA LEU A 118 -8.92 2.85 -13.80
C LEU A 118 -8.19 2.89 -15.15
N HIS A 119 -8.12 4.05 -15.79
CA HIS A 119 -7.23 4.28 -16.93
C HIS A 119 -5.79 4.45 -16.43
N TRP A 120 -4.81 3.93 -17.17
CA TRP A 120 -3.41 4.09 -16.81
C TRP A 120 -2.50 4.40 -18.00
N ARG A 121 -1.37 5.06 -17.75
CA ARG A 121 -0.32 5.29 -18.75
C ARG A 121 1.04 5.48 -18.08
N GLU A 122 2.00 4.63 -18.42
CA GLU A 122 3.40 4.76 -18.03
C GLU A 122 4.18 5.56 -19.09
N ALA A 123 4.36 6.86 -18.87
CA ALA A 123 5.05 7.76 -19.81
C ALA A 123 6.05 8.72 -19.14
N GLY A 124 6.31 8.56 -17.84
CA GLY A 124 7.21 9.44 -17.08
C GLY A 124 6.72 10.88 -17.12
N GLU A 125 5.45 11.11 -16.79
CA GLU A 125 4.84 12.43 -16.83
C GLU A 125 4.77 13.02 -15.42
N ARG A 126 4.65 14.34 -15.34
CA ARG A 126 4.51 15.05 -14.06
C ARG A 126 3.13 14.82 -13.47
N GLU A 127 3.08 14.45 -12.19
CA GLU A 127 1.87 14.45 -11.37
C GLU A 127 1.88 15.63 -10.40
N ARG A 128 0.71 16.26 -10.20
CA ARG A 128 0.48 17.24 -9.13
C ARG A 128 -0.68 16.78 -8.25
N LEU A 129 -0.38 16.48 -6.99
CA LEU A 129 -1.36 16.08 -6.00
C LEU A 129 -1.86 17.30 -5.23
N TRP A 130 -3.14 17.62 -5.36
CA TRP A 130 -3.78 18.75 -4.68
C TRP A 130 -4.41 18.32 -3.36
N VAL A 131 -4.14 19.08 -2.29
CA VAL A 131 -4.78 18.89 -0.99
C VAL A 131 -6.17 19.51 -1.01
N VAL A 132 -7.20 18.69 -1.21
CA VAL A 132 -8.61 19.13 -1.27
C VAL A 132 -9.27 19.27 0.11
N ASN A 133 -8.74 18.60 1.13
CA ASN A 133 -9.18 18.72 2.52
C ASN A 133 -8.00 19.02 3.46
N PRO A 134 -7.58 20.29 3.58
CA PRO A 134 -6.43 20.68 4.39
C PRO A 134 -6.65 20.52 5.91
N GLY A 135 -7.90 20.35 6.36
CA GLY A 135 -8.21 20.10 7.77
C GLY A 135 -8.02 18.64 8.21
N HIS A 136 -7.82 17.72 7.25
CA HIS A 136 -7.68 16.30 7.54
C HIS A 136 -6.32 15.98 8.20
N PRO A 137 -6.24 15.08 9.21
CA PRO A 137 -4.97 14.72 9.86
C PRO A 137 -3.88 14.21 8.91
N ILE A 138 -4.25 13.50 7.83
CA ILE A 138 -3.31 13.04 6.78
C ILE A 138 -2.63 14.24 6.07
N ALA A 139 -3.34 15.35 5.91
CA ALA A 139 -2.81 16.53 5.22
C ALA A 139 -1.99 17.47 6.14
N LYS A 140 -1.83 17.12 7.43
CA LYS A 140 -1.16 17.98 8.40
C LYS A 140 0.29 18.25 7.97
N GLY A 141 0.61 19.53 7.74
CA GLY A 141 1.94 19.97 7.35
C GLY A 141 2.25 19.88 5.86
N LEU A 142 1.33 19.35 5.05
CA LEU A 142 1.48 19.37 3.60
C LEU A 142 1.19 20.77 3.03
N PRO A 143 1.88 21.15 1.93
CA PRO A 143 1.50 22.33 1.14
C PRO A 143 0.14 22.13 0.46
N ALA A 144 -0.40 23.19 -0.15
CA ALA A 144 -1.67 23.10 -0.91
C ALA A 144 -1.62 22.08 -2.06
N TYR A 145 -0.43 21.83 -2.60
CA TYR A 145 -0.14 20.74 -3.51
C TYR A 145 1.35 20.42 -3.46
N PHE A 146 1.71 19.22 -3.92
CA PHE A 146 3.10 18.87 -4.23
C PHE A 146 3.15 18.20 -5.60
N GLU A 147 4.36 18.11 -6.17
CA GLU A 147 4.58 17.59 -7.52
C GLU A 147 5.56 16.43 -7.49
N LEU A 148 5.28 15.42 -8.31
CA LEU A 148 6.18 14.34 -8.65
C LEU A 148 6.57 14.56 -10.12
N GLU A 149 7.86 14.72 -10.40
CA GLU A 149 8.34 15.02 -11.77
C GLU A 149 8.05 13.87 -12.73
N TYR A 150 8.09 12.62 -12.23
CA TYR A 150 7.86 11.41 -12.99
C TYR A 150 6.97 10.45 -12.21
N GLU A 151 5.76 10.21 -12.72
CA GLU A 151 4.86 9.13 -12.28
C GLU A 151 4.11 8.50 -13.47
N GLU A 152 3.63 7.28 -13.26
CA GLU A 152 2.54 6.66 -14.00
C GLU A 152 1.23 7.43 -13.75
N MET A 153 0.52 7.74 -14.83
CA MET A 153 -0.78 8.39 -14.72
C MET A 153 -1.85 7.35 -14.42
N TYR A 154 -2.61 7.55 -13.35
CA TYR A 154 -3.92 6.92 -13.14
C TYR A 154 -5.04 7.93 -13.37
N GLY A 155 -6.09 7.50 -14.09
CA GLY A 155 -7.13 8.38 -14.61
C GLY A 155 -8.54 7.86 -14.33
N GLU A 156 -9.44 8.82 -14.08
CA GLU A 156 -10.87 8.59 -13.90
C GLU A 156 -11.54 8.02 -15.18
N PRO A 157 -12.59 7.20 -15.04
CA PRO A 157 -13.25 6.82 -13.79
C PRO A 157 -12.48 5.73 -13.02
N PHE A 158 -12.23 5.98 -11.74
CA PHE A 158 -11.74 4.96 -10.80
C PHE A 158 -12.93 4.24 -10.17
N SER A 159 -13.08 2.96 -10.48
CA SER A 159 -14.25 2.17 -10.09
C SER A 159 -14.21 1.69 -8.64
N VAL A 160 -14.17 2.62 -7.70
CA VAL A 160 -14.36 2.42 -6.25
C VAL A 160 -15.74 2.91 -5.82
N PRO A 161 -16.33 2.36 -4.74
CA PRO A 161 -17.57 2.91 -4.20
C PRO A 161 -17.38 4.35 -3.73
N GLU A 162 -18.45 5.14 -3.78
CA GLU A 162 -18.45 6.46 -3.15
C GLU A 162 -18.22 6.30 -1.65
N PRO A 163 -17.41 7.19 -1.01
CA PRO A 163 -17.26 7.18 0.43
C PRO A 163 -18.63 7.30 1.10
N LEU A 164 -18.88 6.46 2.11
CA LEU A 164 -20.03 6.65 2.98
C LEU A 164 -19.79 7.89 3.86
N GLU A 165 -20.81 8.74 4.01
CA GLU A 165 -20.80 9.88 4.93
C GLU A 165 -20.77 9.46 6.40
#